data_AF-A0A7S0FJY9-F1
#
_entry.id   AF-A0A7S0FJY9-F1
#
_cell.length_a   1.000
_cell.length_b   1.000
_cell.length_c   1.000
_cell.angle_alpha   90.00
_cell.angle_beta   90.00
_cell.angle_gamma   90.00
#
_symmetry.space_group_name_H-M   'P 1'
#
loop_
_entity.id
_entity.type
_entity.pdbx_description
1 polymer ?
#
loop_
_entity_poly.entity_id
_entity_poly.type
_entity_poly.pdbx_seq_one_letter_code
_entity_poly.pdbx_strand_id
1 'polypeptide(L)'
;SLSTPADQSIGGVLQSKPPDELTPEMTTGVQDATDMYMRYGIGRRALEEIAKNAGKESPSLIERWQKMMEAFLGTQVHVLAGLGYAPNEEGMALYNQQLGMLMQTLDPETQEKVRVQGRDTWRLVLSTAFNVPLEEIEAKEVSIVDARNAMHKVSLRMLDPAFLDIVKKKCDAIEATREDGMTPAEMQMRHSIVQEAMISHVYLGGEPALVSELGFGEGERGYVFLQLVMSEHQSDPLVAQYVSSGMMQVLNAAGLDPATLQKIAEKAAENNK
;
A
#
# COMPACT_ATOMS: atom_id res chain seq x y z
N SER A 1 -24.83 2.70 -58.69
CA SER A 1 -24.24 1.77 -57.71
C SER A 1 -23.29 2.56 -56.84
N LEU A 2 -23.72 2.89 -55.62
CA LEU A 2 -22.91 3.60 -54.63
C LEU A 2 -22.04 2.57 -53.91
N SER A 3 -20.72 2.68 -54.06
CA SER A 3 -19.73 1.89 -53.36
C SER A 3 -19.48 2.48 -51.97
N THR A 4 -19.90 1.76 -50.94
CA THR A 4 -19.63 2.05 -49.53
C THR A 4 -18.13 1.90 -49.22
N PRO A 5 -17.50 2.81 -48.45
CA PRO A 5 -16.13 2.64 -48.00
C PRO A 5 -16.03 1.52 -46.97
N ALA A 6 -14.93 0.77 -47.05
CA ALA A 6 -14.60 -0.32 -46.14
C ALA A 6 -14.49 0.17 -44.68
N ASP A 7 -15.12 -0.62 -43.85
CA ASP A 7 -15.11 -0.68 -42.40
C ASP A 7 -13.70 -0.44 -41.82
N GLN A 8 -13.47 0.72 -41.21
CA GLN A 8 -12.35 0.92 -40.29
C GLN A 8 -12.77 0.33 -38.95
N SER A 9 -12.48 -0.95 -38.74
CA SER A 9 -12.60 -1.58 -37.43
C SER A 9 -11.60 -0.93 -36.48
N ILE A 10 -12.06 0.08 -35.74
CA ILE A 10 -11.45 0.52 -34.48
C ILE A 10 -11.69 -0.61 -33.48
N GLY A 11 -10.73 -1.52 -33.39
CA GLY A 11 -10.81 -2.71 -32.55
C GLY A 11 -9.41 -3.27 -32.33
N GLY A 12 -8.53 -2.46 -31.76
CA GLY A 12 -7.22 -2.91 -31.30
C GLY A 12 -7.41 -4.01 -30.26
N VAL A 13 -6.89 -5.19 -30.59
CA VAL A 13 -6.84 -6.39 -29.75
C VAL A 13 -6.35 -6.00 -28.34
N LEU A 14 -7.17 -6.25 -27.31
CA LEU A 14 -6.71 -6.23 -25.92
C LEU A 14 -5.49 -7.15 -25.84
N GLN A 15 -4.33 -6.57 -25.53
CA GLN A 15 -3.09 -7.32 -25.33
C GLN A 15 -3.34 -8.35 -24.22
N SER A 16 -3.43 -9.63 -24.58
CA SER A 16 -3.81 -10.70 -23.65
C SER A 16 -2.66 -11.15 -22.75
N LYS A 17 -1.47 -10.56 -22.90
CA LYS A 17 -0.26 -10.89 -22.17
C LYS A 17 0.37 -9.60 -21.66
N PRO A 18 0.88 -9.56 -20.41
CA PRO A 18 1.63 -8.41 -19.94
C PRO A 18 2.85 -8.16 -20.82
N PRO A 19 3.34 -6.92 -20.90
CA PRO A 19 4.57 -6.61 -21.62
C PRO A 19 5.76 -7.34 -20.98
N ASP A 20 6.73 -7.76 -21.80
CA ASP A 20 7.93 -8.44 -21.30
C ASP A 20 8.80 -7.47 -20.48
N GLU A 21 8.79 -6.18 -20.82
CA GLU A 21 9.49 -5.09 -20.12
C GLU A 21 8.64 -3.81 -20.09
N LEU A 22 8.76 -3.01 -19.03
CA LEU A 22 8.10 -1.71 -18.91
C LEU A 22 8.92 -0.61 -19.60
N THR A 23 8.22 0.33 -20.22
CA THR A 23 8.79 1.56 -20.79
C THR A 23 8.39 2.78 -19.95
N PRO A 24 9.16 3.89 -20.01
CA PRO A 24 8.79 5.13 -19.31
C PRO A 24 7.39 5.64 -19.66
N GLU A 25 6.97 5.48 -20.93
CA GLU A 25 5.66 5.88 -21.42
C GLU A 25 4.55 5.02 -20.82
N MET A 26 4.75 3.70 -20.73
CA MET A 26 3.80 2.80 -20.08
C MET A 26 3.65 3.14 -18.60
N THR A 27 4.76 3.36 -17.88
CA THR A 27 4.72 3.74 -16.46
C THR A 27 3.96 5.05 -16.25
N THR A 28 4.26 6.07 -17.06
CA THR A 28 3.55 7.35 -17.01
C THR A 28 2.06 7.16 -17.29
N GLY A 29 1.70 6.38 -18.31
CA GLY A 29 0.31 6.08 -18.65
C GLY A 29 -0.45 5.36 -17.52
N VAL A 30 0.19 4.42 -16.82
CA VAL A 30 -0.39 3.75 -15.65
C VAL A 30 -0.63 4.73 -14.51
N GLN A 31 0.35 5.59 -14.21
CA GLN A 31 0.24 6.58 -13.15
C GLN A 31 -0.84 7.63 -13.46
N ASP A 32 -0.90 8.13 -14.70
CA ASP A 32 -1.92 9.08 -15.17
C ASP A 32 -3.32 8.47 -15.08
N ALA A 33 -3.49 7.23 -15.55
CA ALA A 33 -4.78 6.54 -15.50
C ALA A 33 -5.22 6.29 -14.05
N THR A 34 -4.29 5.88 -13.18
CA THR A 34 -4.55 5.70 -11.75
C THR A 34 -4.99 7.01 -11.11
N ASP A 35 -4.22 8.09 -11.31
CA ASP A 35 -4.54 9.42 -10.80
C ASP A 35 -5.91 9.90 -11.28
N MET A 36 -6.23 9.72 -12.58
CA MET A 36 -7.54 10.05 -13.14
C MET A 36 -8.68 9.31 -12.42
N TYR A 37 -8.55 8.00 -12.19
CA TYR A 37 -9.57 7.22 -11.48
C TYR A 37 -9.70 7.63 -10.01
N MET A 38 -8.59 7.98 -9.35
CA MET A 38 -8.61 8.44 -7.96
C MET A 38 -9.16 9.87 -7.81
N ARG A 39 -9.03 10.72 -8.82
CA ARG A 39 -9.58 12.09 -8.83
C ARG A 39 -11.04 12.15 -9.25
N TYR A 40 -11.44 11.38 -10.25
CA TYR A 40 -12.71 11.59 -10.95
C TYR A 40 -13.54 10.31 -11.13
N GLY A 41 -12.94 9.14 -10.89
CA GLY A 41 -13.54 7.85 -11.19
C GLY A 41 -14.24 7.17 -10.01
N ILE A 42 -14.32 5.83 -10.08
CA ILE A 42 -14.90 4.99 -9.02
C ILE A 42 -14.05 5.05 -7.75
N GLY A 43 -12.72 5.10 -7.90
CA GLY A 43 -11.79 5.28 -6.78
C GLY A 43 -12.14 6.51 -5.96
N ARG A 44 -12.35 7.67 -6.61
CA ARG A 44 -12.78 8.90 -5.94
C ARG A 44 -14.03 8.72 -5.08
N ARG A 45 -15.08 8.12 -5.64
CA ARG A 45 -16.37 7.92 -4.95
C ARG A 45 -16.21 7.04 -3.71
N ALA A 46 -15.43 5.97 -3.83
CA ALA A 46 -15.12 5.09 -2.71
C ALA A 46 -14.39 5.83 -1.59
N LEU A 47 -13.38 6.65 -1.92
CA LEU A 47 -12.67 7.46 -0.93
C LEU A 47 -13.58 8.49 -0.24
N GLU A 48 -14.45 9.17 -0.99
CA GLU A 48 -15.41 10.11 -0.42
C GLU A 48 -16.44 9.43 0.50
N GLU A 49 -16.80 8.18 0.22
CA GLU A 49 -17.68 7.40 1.09
C GLU A 49 -17.00 6.99 2.40
N ILE A 50 -15.70 6.68 2.35
CA ILE A 50 -14.88 6.46 3.54
C ILE A 50 -14.81 7.74 4.38
N ALA A 51 -14.61 8.90 3.74
CA ALA A 51 -14.50 10.19 4.40
C ALA A 51 -15.76 10.58 5.18
N LYS A 52 -16.96 10.21 4.69
CA LYS A 52 -18.25 10.44 5.39
C LYS A 52 -18.33 9.74 6.76
N ASN A 53 -17.41 8.85 7.06
CA ASN A 53 -17.33 8.10 8.31
C ASN A 53 -16.22 8.60 9.24
N ALA A 54 -15.52 9.68 8.89
CA ALA A 54 -14.54 10.31 9.76
C ALA A 54 -15.15 10.71 11.12
N GLY A 55 -14.43 10.44 12.21
CA GLY A 55 -14.85 10.76 13.57
C GLY A 55 -15.99 9.89 14.13
N LYS A 56 -16.47 8.89 13.39
CA LYS A 56 -17.44 7.91 13.91
C LYS A 56 -16.69 6.77 14.61
N GLU A 57 -17.31 6.20 15.65
CA GLU A 57 -16.80 5.00 16.31
C GLU A 57 -16.79 3.77 15.37
N SER A 58 -17.75 3.73 14.43
CA SER A 58 -17.84 2.71 13.39
C SER A 58 -18.18 3.34 12.03
N PRO A 59 -17.48 2.98 10.94
CA PRO A 59 -16.28 2.13 10.91
C PRO A 59 -15.05 2.77 11.60
N SER A 60 -14.26 1.94 12.27
CA SER A 60 -13.02 2.31 12.94
C SER A 60 -11.97 2.87 11.98
N LEU A 61 -10.91 3.48 12.52
CA LEU A 61 -9.76 3.95 11.73
C LEU A 61 -9.18 2.82 10.85
N ILE A 62 -9.03 1.62 11.41
CA ILE A 62 -8.46 0.47 10.71
C ILE A 62 -9.37 0.03 9.57
N GLU A 63 -10.67 -0.08 9.80
CA GLU A 63 -11.64 -0.45 8.76
C GLU A 63 -11.66 0.57 7.62
N ARG A 64 -11.55 1.87 7.94
CA ARG A 64 -11.45 2.93 6.92
C ARG A 64 -10.13 2.88 6.17
N TRP A 65 -9.02 2.59 6.85
CA TRP A 65 -7.72 2.37 6.22
C TRP A 65 -7.74 1.18 5.25
N GLN A 66 -8.31 0.05 5.67
CA GLN A 66 -8.44 -1.15 4.84
C GLN A 66 -9.30 -0.87 3.59
N LYS A 67 -10.45 -0.21 3.74
CA LYS A 67 -11.31 0.19 2.62
C LYS A 67 -10.61 1.16 1.67
N MET A 68 -9.78 2.07 2.19
CA MET A 68 -8.99 2.98 1.37
C MET A 68 -7.95 2.20 0.56
N MET A 69 -7.23 1.27 1.19
CA MET A 69 -6.27 0.40 0.50
C MET A 69 -6.95 -0.44 -0.58
N GLU A 70 -8.12 -1.02 -0.29
CA GLU A 70 -8.92 -1.78 -1.25
C GLU A 70 -9.31 -0.92 -2.47
N ALA A 71 -9.78 0.32 -2.24
CA ALA A 71 -10.12 1.23 -3.33
C ALA A 71 -8.90 1.61 -4.19
N PHE A 72 -7.76 1.87 -3.55
CA PHE A 72 -6.53 2.25 -4.25
C PHE A 72 -5.91 1.08 -5.03
N LEU A 73 -5.69 -0.05 -4.36
CA LEU A 73 -5.13 -1.26 -4.98
C LEU A 73 -6.07 -1.81 -6.06
N GLY A 74 -7.38 -1.83 -5.82
CA GLY A 74 -8.37 -2.24 -6.82
C GLY A 74 -8.33 -1.36 -8.07
N THR A 75 -8.10 -0.05 -7.91
CA THR A 75 -7.89 0.86 -9.03
C THR A 75 -6.61 0.54 -9.79
N GLN A 76 -5.48 0.31 -9.09
CA GLN A 76 -4.23 -0.08 -9.73
C GLN A 76 -4.37 -1.38 -10.52
N VAL A 77 -4.96 -2.42 -9.92
CA VAL A 77 -5.21 -3.71 -10.58
C VAL A 77 -6.05 -3.52 -11.86
N HIS A 78 -7.11 -2.70 -11.78
CA HIS A 78 -7.95 -2.39 -12.95
C HIS A 78 -7.17 -1.70 -14.07
N VAL A 79 -6.33 -0.72 -13.74
CA VAL A 79 -5.48 -0.02 -14.72
C VAL A 79 -4.46 -0.97 -15.34
N LEU A 80 -3.79 -1.79 -14.52
CA LEU A 80 -2.78 -2.75 -14.97
C LEU A 80 -3.37 -3.84 -15.86
N ALA A 81 -4.61 -4.26 -15.63
CA ALA A 81 -5.31 -5.18 -16.52
C ALA A 81 -5.43 -4.64 -17.95
N GLY A 82 -5.49 -3.31 -18.11
CA GLY A 82 -5.48 -2.64 -19.42
C GLY A 82 -4.16 -2.83 -20.20
N LEU A 83 -3.06 -3.15 -19.52
CA LEU A 83 -1.76 -3.50 -20.11
C LEU A 83 -1.55 -5.03 -20.22
N GLY A 84 -2.57 -5.83 -19.91
CA GLY A 84 -2.51 -7.28 -20.00
C GLY A 84 -1.98 -7.99 -18.74
N TYR A 85 -1.71 -7.28 -17.64
CA TYR A 85 -1.39 -7.94 -16.36
C TYR A 85 -2.62 -8.65 -15.79
N ALA A 86 -2.37 -9.67 -14.96
CA ALA A 86 -3.44 -10.36 -14.25
C ALA A 86 -4.15 -9.37 -13.28
N PRO A 87 -5.50 -9.41 -13.18
CA PRO A 87 -6.25 -8.51 -12.33
C PRO A 87 -6.24 -9.00 -10.86
N ASN A 88 -5.06 -9.24 -10.29
CA ASN A 88 -4.85 -9.76 -8.95
C ASN A 88 -3.51 -9.26 -8.37
N GLU A 89 -3.15 -9.71 -7.16
CA GLU A 89 -1.90 -9.36 -6.48
C GLU A 89 -0.65 -9.84 -7.25
N GLU A 90 -0.73 -10.96 -7.98
CA GLU A 90 0.38 -11.48 -8.79
C GLU A 90 0.71 -10.53 -9.95
N GLY A 91 -0.32 -10.00 -10.64
CA GLY A 91 -0.14 -9.02 -11.70
C GLY A 91 0.46 -7.72 -11.19
N MET A 92 0.03 -7.27 -10.00
CA MET A 92 0.63 -6.10 -9.35
C MET A 92 2.08 -6.34 -8.93
N ALA A 93 2.40 -7.51 -8.38
CA ALA A 93 3.76 -7.87 -8.00
C ALA A 93 4.69 -7.90 -9.21
N LEU A 94 4.25 -8.49 -10.33
CA LEU A 94 5.01 -8.50 -11.58
C LEU A 94 5.25 -7.09 -12.12
N TYR A 95 4.23 -6.24 -12.14
CA TYR A 95 4.38 -4.83 -12.53
C TYR A 95 5.39 -4.10 -11.64
N ASN A 96 5.28 -4.25 -10.31
CA ASN A 96 6.18 -3.60 -9.36
C ASN A 96 7.64 -4.08 -9.52
N GLN A 97 7.85 -5.36 -9.81
CA GLN A 97 9.17 -5.90 -10.14
C GLN A 97 9.74 -5.22 -11.39
N GLN A 98 8.97 -5.17 -12.48
CA GLN A 98 9.40 -4.53 -13.73
C GLN A 98 9.62 -3.02 -13.55
N LEU A 99 8.80 -2.35 -12.74
CA LEU A 99 8.96 -0.94 -12.42
C LEU A 99 10.26 -0.72 -11.64
N GLY A 100 10.55 -1.58 -10.66
CA GLY A 100 11.81 -1.54 -9.92
C GLY A 100 13.04 -1.68 -10.82
N MET A 101 12.99 -2.57 -11.81
CA MET A 101 14.07 -2.71 -12.81
C MET A 101 14.17 -1.47 -13.70
N LEU A 102 13.04 -0.95 -14.21
CA LEU A 102 13.01 0.26 -15.04
C LEU A 102 13.62 1.45 -14.30
N MET A 103 13.23 1.69 -13.05
CA MET A 103 13.71 2.80 -12.22
C MET A 103 15.23 2.82 -12.03
N GLN A 104 15.91 1.67 -12.14
CA GLN A 104 17.38 1.61 -12.09
C GLN A 104 18.06 2.06 -13.38
N THR A 105 17.32 2.14 -14.48
CA THR A 105 17.82 2.47 -15.82
C THR A 105 17.41 3.87 -16.29
N LEU A 106 16.44 4.49 -15.62
CA LEU A 106 15.99 5.85 -15.92
C LEU A 106 17.06 6.89 -15.59
N ASP A 107 17.04 7.99 -16.31
CA ASP A 107 17.77 9.18 -15.91
C ASP A 107 17.15 9.80 -14.63
N PRO A 108 17.92 10.57 -13.85
CA PRO A 108 17.44 11.12 -12.58
C PRO A 108 16.21 12.02 -12.69
N GLU A 109 16.02 12.73 -13.80
CA GLU A 109 14.87 13.63 -13.99
C GLU A 109 13.59 12.82 -14.19
N THR A 110 13.63 11.80 -15.05
CA THR A 110 12.49 10.90 -15.26
C THR A 110 12.18 10.09 -14.00
N GLN A 111 13.21 9.61 -13.29
CA GLN A 111 13.05 8.91 -12.02
C GLN A 111 12.30 9.77 -10.99
N GLU A 112 12.68 11.04 -10.87
CA GLU A 112 12.05 11.99 -9.96
C GLU A 112 10.59 12.27 -10.36
N LYS A 113 10.31 12.41 -11.66
CA LYS A 113 8.94 12.61 -12.15
C LYS A 113 8.02 11.45 -11.76
N VAL A 114 8.45 10.21 -11.96
CA VAL A 114 7.70 9.00 -11.59
C VAL A 114 7.48 8.94 -10.07
N ARG A 115 8.51 9.31 -9.29
CA ARG A 115 8.42 9.36 -7.82
C ARG A 115 7.39 10.39 -7.34
N VAL A 116 7.48 11.63 -7.85
CA VAL A 116 6.59 12.74 -7.50
C VAL A 116 5.15 12.41 -7.86
N GLN A 117 4.90 11.85 -9.03
CA GLN A 117 3.55 11.48 -9.45
C GLN A 117 2.95 10.41 -8.53
N GLY A 118 3.69 9.34 -8.22
CA GLY A 118 3.25 8.31 -7.28
C GLY A 118 2.96 8.87 -5.88
N ARG A 119 3.81 9.79 -5.41
CA ARG A 119 3.62 10.50 -4.14
C ARG A 119 2.34 11.35 -4.16
N ASP A 120 2.12 12.14 -5.21
CA ASP A 120 0.98 13.06 -5.28
C ASP A 120 -0.35 12.31 -5.37
N THR A 121 -0.38 11.20 -6.12
CA THR A 121 -1.53 10.28 -6.11
C THR A 121 -1.77 9.72 -4.71
N TRP A 122 -0.72 9.27 -4.01
CA TRP A 122 -0.87 8.76 -2.64
C TRP A 122 -1.36 9.83 -1.64
N ARG A 123 -0.83 11.06 -1.72
CA ARG A 123 -1.30 12.21 -0.94
C ARG A 123 -2.78 12.50 -1.19
N LEU A 124 -3.21 12.48 -2.45
CA LEU A 124 -4.62 12.64 -2.83
C LEU A 124 -5.50 11.55 -2.21
N VAL A 125 -5.07 10.29 -2.27
CA VAL A 125 -5.84 9.15 -1.74
C VAL A 125 -6.08 9.32 -0.24
N LEU A 126 -5.02 9.55 0.52
CA LEU A 126 -5.08 9.74 1.96
C LEU A 126 -5.86 11.00 2.35
N SER A 127 -5.58 12.13 1.70
CA SER A 127 -6.29 13.39 1.90
C SER A 127 -7.80 13.23 1.73
N THR A 128 -8.21 12.53 0.67
CA THR A 128 -9.63 12.32 0.37
C THR A 128 -10.26 11.36 1.37
N ALA A 129 -9.67 10.19 1.60
CA ALA A 129 -10.26 9.16 2.47
C ALA A 129 -10.41 9.60 3.93
N PHE A 130 -9.48 10.44 4.41
CA PHE A 130 -9.44 10.88 5.80
C PHE A 130 -9.85 12.35 5.99
N ASN A 131 -10.33 12.99 4.92
CA ASN A 131 -10.79 14.38 4.93
C ASN A 131 -9.75 15.35 5.52
N VAL A 132 -8.49 15.20 5.10
CA VAL A 132 -7.38 16.08 5.48
C VAL A 132 -7.04 16.96 4.27
N PRO A 133 -7.17 18.30 4.36
CA PRO A 133 -6.84 19.20 3.25
C PRO A 133 -5.37 19.06 2.82
N LEU A 134 -5.10 19.07 1.51
CA LEU A 134 -3.74 18.92 0.97
C LEU A 134 -2.80 20.04 1.45
N GLU A 135 -3.33 21.25 1.62
CA GLU A 135 -2.57 22.42 2.06
C GLU A 135 -2.01 22.24 3.48
N GLU A 136 -2.75 21.53 4.34
CA GLU A 136 -2.27 21.19 5.68
C GLU A 136 -1.14 20.16 5.67
N ILE A 137 -1.07 19.34 4.62
CA ILE A 137 -0.02 18.33 4.43
C ILE A 137 1.26 19.01 3.99
N GLU A 138 1.15 19.90 2.99
CA GLU A 138 2.27 20.69 2.46
C GLU A 138 2.88 21.57 3.55
N ALA A 139 2.05 22.17 4.41
CA ALA A 139 2.52 22.98 5.54
C ALA A 139 3.28 22.18 6.61
N LYS A 140 3.17 20.84 6.59
CA LYS A 140 3.79 19.93 7.56
C LYS A 140 4.87 19.04 6.95
N GLU A 141 5.40 19.39 5.78
CA GLU A 141 6.55 18.69 5.22
C GLU A 141 7.73 18.69 6.19
N VAL A 142 8.34 17.52 6.36
CA VAL A 142 9.49 17.35 7.27
C VAL A 142 10.76 17.16 6.47
N SER A 143 11.88 17.53 7.10
CA SER A 143 13.19 17.26 6.53
C SER A 143 13.46 15.75 6.47
N ILE A 144 14.36 15.33 5.59
CA ILE A 144 14.79 13.92 5.54
C ILE A 144 15.40 13.44 6.87
N VAL A 145 16.04 14.34 7.62
CA VAL A 145 16.62 14.02 8.93
C VAL A 145 15.51 13.69 9.94
N ASP A 146 14.45 14.49 9.96
CA ASP A 146 13.30 14.25 10.83
C ASP A 146 12.52 13.00 10.42
N ALA A 147 12.37 12.75 9.12
CA ALA A 147 11.77 11.54 8.58
C ALA A 147 12.54 10.27 9.02
N ARG A 148 13.87 10.28 8.91
CA ARG A 148 14.72 9.17 9.38
C ARG A 148 14.60 8.97 10.89
N ASN A 149 14.59 10.05 11.66
CA ASN A 149 14.39 9.98 13.11
C ASN A 149 13.03 9.39 13.49
N ALA A 150 11.96 9.81 12.80
CA ALA A 150 10.62 9.28 12.99
C ALA A 150 10.55 7.78 12.68
N MET A 151 11.09 7.34 11.55
CA MET A 151 11.08 5.92 11.16
C MET A 151 11.99 5.06 12.02
N HIS A 152 13.10 5.61 12.51
CA HIS A 152 13.90 4.94 13.52
C HIS A 152 13.08 4.68 14.78
N LYS A 153 12.35 5.68 15.31
CA LYS A 153 11.48 5.48 16.49
C LYS A 153 10.34 4.48 16.22
N VAL A 154 9.71 4.53 15.05
CA VAL A 154 8.72 3.52 14.63
C VAL A 154 9.35 2.13 14.66
N SER A 155 10.53 1.96 14.05
CA SER A 155 11.21 0.66 14.02
C SER A 155 11.56 0.14 15.42
N LEU A 156 12.01 1.01 16.34
CA LEU A 156 12.30 0.61 17.72
C LEU A 156 11.05 0.10 18.45
N ARG A 157 9.88 0.74 18.24
CA ARG A 157 8.62 0.27 18.80
C ARG A 157 8.13 -1.03 18.15
N MET A 158 8.38 -1.23 16.86
CA MET A 158 8.10 -2.51 16.18
C MET A 158 8.97 -3.65 16.70
N LEU A 159 10.19 -3.34 17.15
CA LEU A 159 11.14 -4.30 17.71
C LEU A 159 10.96 -4.53 19.22
N ASP A 160 10.05 -3.80 19.87
CA ASP A 160 9.78 -3.96 21.30
C ASP A 160 9.24 -5.38 21.56
N PRO A 161 9.89 -6.18 22.42
CA PRO A 161 9.42 -7.51 22.78
C PRO A 161 7.97 -7.55 23.28
N ALA A 162 7.53 -6.52 24.02
CA ALA A 162 6.17 -6.45 24.52
C ALA A 162 5.16 -6.32 23.37
N PHE A 163 5.50 -5.55 22.34
CA PHE A 163 4.67 -5.41 21.14
C PHE A 163 4.65 -6.70 20.31
N LEU A 164 5.81 -7.32 20.07
CA LEU A 164 5.90 -8.58 19.33
C LEU A 164 5.11 -9.71 20.02
N ASP A 165 5.13 -9.75 21.35
CA ASP A 165 4.33 -10.70 22.15
C ASP A 165 2.83 -10.48 21.98
N ILE A 166 2.36 -9.22 21.85
CA ILE A 166 0.95 -8.92 21.58
C ILE A 166 0.53 -9.48 20.22
N VAL A 167 1.34 -9.21 19.18
CA VAL A 167 1.07 -9.71 17.82
C VAL A 167 1.04 -11.23 17.81
N LYS A 168 2.05 -11.86 18.41
CA LYS A 168 2.13 -13.32 18.50
C LYS A 168 0.93 -13.93 19.21
N LYS A 169 0.56 -13.43 20.39
CA LYS A 169 -0.59 -13.94 21.16
C LYS A 169 -1.90 -13.81 20.39
N LYS A 170 -2.13 -12.68 19.70
CA LYS A 170 -3.34 -12.49 18.88
C LYS A 170 -3.36 -13.47 17.69
N CYS A 171 -2.23 -13.67 17.01
CA CYS A 171 -2.14 -14.59 15.87
C CYS A 171 -2.19 -16.07 16.28
N ASP A 172 -1.63 -16.44 17.43
CA ASP A 172 -1.69 -17.82 17.97
C ASP A 172 -3.11 -18.20 18.44
N ALA A 173 -3.96 -17.21 18.73
CA ALA A 173 -5.37 -17.42 19.08
C ALA A 173 -6.27 -17.71 17.88
N ILE A 174 -5.76 -17.56 16.65
CA ILE A 174 -6.45 -18.05 15.45
C ILE A 174 -6.35 -19.57 15.49
N GLU A 175 -7.47 -20.25 15.78
CA GLU A 175 -7.54 -21.70 15.76
C GLU A 175 -6.99 -22.22 14.43
N ALA A 176 -5.84 -22.91 14.48
CA ALA A 176 -5.23 -23.49 13.30
C ALA A 176 -6.18 -24.55 12.74
N THR A 177 -6.88 -24.21 11.66
CA THR A 177 -7.68 -25.18 10.94
C THR A 177 -6.74 -26.07 10.13
N ARG A 178 -6.27 -27.15 10.77
CA ARG A 178 -5.71 -28.41 10.22
C ARG A 178 -4.18 -28.50 10.03
N GLU A 179 -3.75 -29.76 9.93
CA GLU A 179 -2.38 -30.25 9.65
C GLU A 179 -1.81 -29.78 8.28
N ASP A 180 -2.61 -29.08 7.48
CA ASP A 180 -2.37 -28.83 6.06
C ASP A 180 -1.61 -27.51 5.79
N GLY A 181 -1.47 -26.63 6.78
CA GLY A 181 -0.83 -25.31 6.67
C GLY A 181 -1.83 -24.16 6.75
N MET A 182 -1.34 -22.92 6.60
CA MET A 182 -2.15 -21.70 6.73
C MET A 182 -3.02 -21.48 5.48
N THR A 183 -4.32 -21.33 5.68
CA THR A 183 -5.29 -20.99 4.63
C THR A 183 -5.22 -19.51 4.23
N PRO A 184 -5.69 -19.12 3.04
CA PRO A 184 -5.78 -17.71 2.65
C PRO A 184 -6.62 -16.85 3.62
N ALA A 185 -7.67 -17.42 4.20
CA ALA A 185 -8.50 -16.73 5.19
C ALA A 185 -7.74 -16.46 6.49
N GLU A 186 -6.99 -17.45 6.99
CA GLU A 186 -6.13 -17.28 8.17
C GLU A 186 -5.01 -16.27 7.92
N MET A 187 -4.41 -16.28 6.72
CA MET A 187 -3.40 -15.30 6.32
C MET A 187 -3.97 -13.87 6.35
N GLN A 188 -5.16 -13.67 5.78
CA GLN A 188 -5.85 -12.38 5.80
C GLN A 188 -6.18 -11.91 7.23
N MET A 189 -6.58 -12.82 8.12
CA MET A 189 -6.81 -12.52 9.53
C MET A 189 -5.51 -12.08 10.22
N ARG A 190 -4.39 -12.79 10.00
CA ARG A 190 -3.08 -12.43 10.55
C ARG A 190 -2.59 -11.07 10.04
N HIS A 191 -2.76 -10.78 8.75
CA HIS A 191 -2.45 -9.45 8.21
C HIS A 191 -3.29 -8.35 8.88
N SER A 192 -4.59 -8.61 9.11
CA SER A 192 -5.47 -7.66 9.78
C SER A 192 -5.04 -7.39 11.23
N ILE A 193 -4.64 -8.44 11.96
CA ILE A 193 -4.08 -8.33 13.33
C ILE A 193 -2.81 -7.48 13.32
N VAL A 194 -1.89 -7.72 12.39
CA VAL A 194 -0.66 -6.94 12.26
C VAL A 194 -0.98 -5.46 12.02
N GLN A 195 -1.88 -5.15 11.08
CA GLN A 195 -2.28 -3.77 10.79
C GLN A 195 -2.90 -3.08 12.01
N GLU A 196 -3.85 -3.73 12.68
CA GLU A 196 -4.48 -3.22 13.90
C GLU A 196 -3.44 -2.97 14.99
N ALA A 197 -2.56 -3.93 15.24
CA ALA A 197 -1.55 -3.84 16.29
C ALA A 197 -0.54 -2.72 16.01
N MET A 198 -0.11 -2.58 14.76
CA MET A 198 0.76 -1.48 14.33
C MET A 198 0.12 -0.12 14.62
N ILE A 199 -1.12 0.10 14.18
CA ILE A 199 -1.81 1.37 14.39
C ILE A 199 -2.00 1.65 15.87
N SER A 200 -2.55 0.70 16.63
CA SER A 200 -2.95 0.88 18.03
C SER A 200 -1.78 0.92 19.02
N HIS A 201 -0.72 0.14 18.81
CA HIS A 201 0.38 0.00 19.78
C HIS A 201 1.66 0.72 19.36
N VAL A 202 1.98 0.78 18.07
CA VAL A 202 3.20 1.43 17.59
C VAL A 202 2.97 2.94 17.39
N TYR A 203 1.98 3.31 16.58
CA TYR A 203 1.74 4.71 16.22
C TYR A 203 0.92 5.47 17.25
N LEU A 204 -0.20 4.89 17.69
CA LEU A 204 -1.13 5.53 18.63
C LEU A 204 -0.92 5.09 20.09
N GLY A 205 -0.05 4.10 20.32
CA GLY A 205 0.22 3.58 21.66
C GLY A 205 1.24 4.39 22.44
N GLY A 206 1.24 4.21 23.76
CA GLY A 206 2.14 4.88 24.70
C GLY A 206 1.60 6.21 25.24
N GLU A 207 2.30 6.76 26.24
CA GLU A 207 1.97 8.01 26.92
C GLU A 207 3.20 8.93 26.91
N PRO A 208 3.35 9.86 25.94
CA PRO A 208 2.39 10.16 24.86
C PRO A 208 2.46 9.18 23.68
N ALA A 209 1.41 9.18 22.86
CA ALA A 209 1.38 8.47 21.58
C ALA A 209 2.56 8.89 20.67
N LEU A 210 3.10 7.97 19.85
CA LEU A 210 4.26 8.28 19.00
C LEU A 210 4.00 9.47 18.07
N VAL A 211 2.82 9.52 17.47
CA VAL A 211 2.42 10.62 16.58
C VAL A 211 2.45 11.98 17.30
N SER A 212 2.14 12.02 18.60
CA SER A 212 2.19 13.22 19.42
C SER A 212 3.63 13.55 19.82
N GLU A 213 4.42 12.54 20.22
CA GLU A 213 5.85 12.67 20.49
C GLU A 213 6.64 13.23 19.31
N LEU A 214 6.21 12.91 18.08
CA LEU A 214 6.80 13.37 16.83
C LEU A 214 6.25 14.72 16.35
N GLY A 215 5.29 15.33 17.06
CA GLY A 215 4.72 16.63 16.70
C GLY A 215 3.65 16.60 15.60
N PHE A 216 3.15 15.42 15.22
CA PHE A 216 2.06 15.29 14.23
C PHE A 216 0.66 15.51 14.84
N GLY A 217 0.57 15.57 16.17
CA GLY A 217 -0.68 15.76 16.91
C GLY A 217 -1.19 14.44 17.50
N GLU A 218 -2.49 14.37 17.78
CA GLU A 218 -3.08 13.25 18.50
C GLU A 218 -4.02 12.42 17.63
N GLY A 219 -4.21 11.16 18.05
CA GLY A 219 -5.17 10.23 17.49
C GLY A 219 -5.00 9.98 15.99
N GLU A 220 -6.12 9.69 15.35
CA GLU A 220 -6.20 9.39 13.92
C GLU A 220 -5.56 10.47 13.04
N ARG A 221 -5.85 11.74 13.32
CA ARG A 221 -5.34 12.85 12.51
C ARG A 221 -3.81 12.90 12.54
N GLY A 222 -3.22 12.70 13.71
CA GLY A 222 -1.76 12.60 13.85
C GLY A 222 -1.17 11.41 13.07
N TYR A 223 -1.84 10.26 13.11
CA TYR A 223 -1.44 9.09 12.32
C TYR A 223 -1.49 9.36 10.80
N VAL A 224 -2.59 9.90 10.31
CA VAL A 224 -2.76 10.21 8.88
C VAL A 224 -1.70 11.23 8.43
N PHE A 225 -1.45 12.27 9.22
CA PHE A 225 -0.38 13.24 8.91
C PHE A 225 1.00 12.59 8.84
N LEU A 226 1.33 11.71 9.78
CA LEU A 226 2.59 10.98 9.73
C LEU A 226 2.69 10.15 8.44
N GLN A 227 1.65 9.41 8.06
CA GLN A 227 1.65 8.61 6.82
C GLN A 227 1.85 9.47 5.57
N LEU A 228 1.21 10.64 5.53
CA LEU A 228 1.30 11.58 4.42
C LEU A 228 2.69 12.20 4.29
N VAL A 229 3.23 12.69 5.40
CA VAL A 229 4.54 13.35 5.43
C VAL A 229 5.66 12.35 5.14
N MET A 230 5.53 11.13 5.65
CA MET A 230 6.53 10.09 5.42
C MET A 230 6.55 9.55 3.99
N SER A 231 5.45 9.70 3.24
CA SER A 231 5.40 9.28 1.83
C SER A 231 6.41 9.99 0.94
N GLU A 232 6.81 11.22 1.28
CA GLU A 232 7.86 11.96 0.57
C GLU A 232 9.20 11.22 0.60
N HIS A 233 9.50 10.62 1.76
CA HIS A 233 10.82 10.08 2.08
C HIS A 233 10.86 8.55 2.00
N GLN A 234 9.81 7.90 1.49
CA GLN A 234 9.70 6.44 1.46
C GLN A 234 10.80 5.75 0.62
N SER A 235 11.35 6.46 -0.37
CA SER A 235 12.44 5.98 -1.21
C SER A 235 13.83 6.18 -0.60
N ASP A 236 13.93 6.86 0.55
CA ASP A 236 15.19 7.02 1.25
C ASP A 236 15.69 5.66 1.78
N PRO A 237 16.95 5.27 1.51
CA PRO A 237 17.46 3.96 1.91
C PRO A 237 17.40 3.68 3.41
N LEU A 238 17.60 4.69 4.27
CA LEU A 238 17.56 4.49 5.71
C LEU A 238 16.13 4.36 6.23
N VAL A 239 15.20 5.18 5.70
CA VAL A 239 13.76 5.01 5.96
C VAL A 239 13.32 3.59 5.57
N ALA A 240 13.66 3.14 4.37
CA ALA A 240 13.33 1.80 3.90
C ALA A 240 13.93 0.72 4.81
N GLN A 241 15.21 0.84 5.19
CA GLN A 241 15.86 -0.11 6.08
C GLN A 241 15.19 -0.21 7.46
N TYR A 242 14.83 0.93 8.08
CA TYR A 242 14.16 0.93 9.38
C TYR A 242 12.79 0.25 9.31
N VAL A 243 11.99 0.59 8.30
CA VAL A 243 10.67 -0.03 8.11
C VAL A 243 10.80 -1.52 7.81
N SER A 244 11.68 -1.93 6.88
CA SER A 244 11.86 -3.33 6.51
C SER A 244 12.36 -4.19 7.66
N SER A 245 13.34 -3.72 8.42
CA SER A 245 13.89 -4.48 9.55
C SER A 245 12.87 -4.69 10.67
N GLY A 246 12.11 -3.65 11.04
CA GLY A 246 11.03 -3.76 12.01
C GLY A 246 9.92 -4.68 11.49
N MET A 247 9.45 -4.45 10.26
CA MET A 247 8.31 -5.19 9.69
C MET A 247 8.61 -6.68 9.57
N MET A 248 9.84 -7.05 9.23
CA MET A 248 10.25 -8.45 9.18
C MET A 248 10.07 -9.14 10.53
N GLN A 249 10.42 -8.49 11.64
CA GLN A 249 10.22 -9.08 12.98
C GLN A 249 8.74 -9.18 13.35
N VAL A 250 7.93 -8.19 12.96
CA VAL A 250 6.48 -8.20 13.19
C VAL A 250 5.81 -9.33 12.40
N LEU A 251 6.16 -9.49 11.12
CA LEU A 251 5.66 -10.58 10.29
C LEU A 251 6.11 -11.94 10.81
N ASN A 252 7.36 -12.07 11.26
CA ASN A 252 7.84 -13.28 11.92
C ASN A 252 7.01 -13.60 13.19
N ALA A 253 6.75 -12.60 14.04
CA ALA A 253 5.91 -12.78 15.22
C ALA A 253 4.46 -13.17 14.87
N ALA A 254 3.96 -12.71 13.73
CA ALA A 254 2.67 -13.10 13.18
C ALA A 254 2.66 -14.47 12.48
N GLY A 255 3.80 -15.16 12.35
CA GLY A 255 3.93 -16.41 11.60
C GLY A 255 3.78 -16.24 10.08
N LEU A 256 4.11 -15.05 9.57
CA LEU A 256 4.09 -14.66 8.15
C LEU A 256 5.52 -14.45 7.61
N ASP A 257 6.49 -15.18 8.15
CA ASP A 257 7.87 -15.08 7.71
C ASP A 257 8.04 -15.56 6.26
N PRO A 258 9.09 -15.10 5.53
CA PRO A 258 9.29 -15.48 4.14
C PRO A 258 9.35 -16.98 3.90
N ALA A 259 9.89 -17.78 4.83
CA ALA A 259 9.97 -19.22 4.67
C ALA A 259 8.59 -19.88 4.83
N THR A 260 7.75 -19.37 5.72
CA THR A 260 6.36 -19.78 5.85
C THR A 260 5.55 -19.42 4.60
N LEU A 261 5.69 -18.19 4.09
CA LEU A 261 5.03 -17.77 2.85
C LEU A 261 5.46 -18.61 1.64
N GLN A 262 6.75 -18.92 1.52
CA GLN A 262 7.27 -19.76 0.45
C GLN A 262 6.67 -21.18 0.49
N LYS A 263 6.61 -21.80 1.68
CA LYS A 263 6.00 -23.14 1.85
C LYS A 263 4.51 -23.16 1.51
N ILE A 264 3.80 -22.07 1.80
CA ILE A 264 2.38 -21.92 1.44
C ILE A 264 2.23 -21.83 -0.08
N ALA A 265 3.05 -21.03 -0.74
CA ALA A 265 3.07 -20.91 -2.21
C ALA A 265 3.39 -22.25 -2.90
N GLU A 266 4.37 -23.01 -2.40
CA GLU A 266 4.74 -24.33 -2.92
C GLU A 266 3.57 -25.32 -2.82
N LYS A 267 2.92 -25.40 -1.65
CA LYS A 267 1.72 -26.25 -1.45
C LYS A 267 0.54 -25.85 -2.33
N ALA A 268 0.31 -24.54 -2.53
CA ALA A 268 -0.76 -24.06 -3.40
C ALA A 268 -0.50 -24.45 -4.87
N ALA A 269 0.75 -24.44 -5.31
CA ALA A 269 1.14 -24.86 -6.66
C ALA A 269 1.04 -26.39 -6.87
N GLU A 270 1.22 -27.19 -5.82
CA GLU A 270 1.03 -28.65 -5.86
C GLU A 270 -0.45 -29.05 -5.97
N ASN A 271 -1.34 -28.36 -5.25
CA ASN A 271 -2.78 -28.65 -5.28
C ASN A 271 -3.49 -28.23 -6.58
N ASN A 272 -2.85 -27.40 -7.41
CA ASN A 272 -3.36 -26.94 -8.71
C ASN A 272 -2.80 -27.74 -9.91
N LYS A 273 -2.04 -28.82 -9.67
CA LYS A 273 -1.57 -29.78 -10.68
C LYS A 273 -2.44 -31.04 -10.69
#